data_AF-A0A522ACC1-F1
#
_entry.id   AF-A0A522ACC1-F1
#
_cell.length_a   1.000
_cell.length_b   1.000
_cell.length_c   1.000
_cell.angle_alpha   90.00
_cell.angle_beta   90.00
_cell.angle_gamma   90.00
#
_symmetry.space_group_name_H-M   'P 1'
#
loop_
_entity.id
_entity.type
_entity.pdbx_description
1 polymer ?
#
loop_
_entity_poly.entity_id
_entity_poly.type
_entity_poly.pdbx_seq_one_letter_code
_entity_poly.pdbx_strand_id
1 'polypeptide(L)'
;MADNQKKKRKGPFGLSPLGMIAGAALLVVLGLAAGVALDIATRPDDARPKRAASSAPSVPPSPPRIFRDLAPGEDGDAHAPPSILAPRPPESAKPDTPRADAATSVPTAGDKAPMVAYAMAPPTNGPSAALAIVIDDMGLDRTRTQAVIALPAGVTVSLMTYADDLGGLTARARAAGHEVLAHVPMQPLSSKEDPGPHALTVGMDDSTIRATLGTDLDRWQGYVGVNNHMGSRFTLDRARMAVVMGELKSRGLLWLDSRTTTDTVGPAAAQTAGVPYVVRDIFLDNVETIDAVVEQLDRAIEAAKTHGTAIAIGHPHDTTIMALKQVLPTLRDRGVSLVPVTEILRRQQGHIRPS
;
A
#
# COMPACT_ATOMS: atom_id res chain seq x y z
N MET A 1 93.59 20.60 21.02
CA MET A 1 94.15 21.39 19.90
C MET A 1 93.13 21.40 18.78
N ALA A 2 92.96 22.57 18.18
CA ALA A 2 91.79 22.98 17.43
C ALA A 2 91.81 22.57 15.94
N ASP A 3 90.61 22.64 15.35
CA ASP A 3 90.31 23.36 14.11
C ASP A 3 90.10 22.61 12.77
N ASN A 4 89.18 23.23 12.02
CA ASN A 4 88.87 23.25 10.58
C ASN A 4 88.07 22.09 9.97
N GLN A 5 86.80 22.31 9.55
CA GLN A 5 86.29 23.16 8.46
C GLN A 5 86.78 22.73 7.06
N LYS A 6 85.89 22.52 6.08
CA LYS A 6 85.39 23.49 5.04
C LYS A 6 85.50 22.69 3.72
N LYS A 7 84.78 22.88 2.60
CA LYS A 7 83.70 23.75 2.11
C LYS A 7 83.45 23.29 0.65
N LYS A 8 82.19 23.39 0.17
CA LYS A 8 81.72 23.96 -1.12
C LYS A 8 82.29 23.44 -2.48
N ARG A 9 81.60 23.46 -3.64
CA ARG A 9 80.20 23.62 -4.12
C ARG A 9 80.26 23.76 -5.67
N LYS A 10 79.16 23.44 -6.38
CA LYS A 10 78.74 23.87 -7.75
C LYS A 10 79.47 23.20 -8.94
N GLY A 11 78.89 22.88 -10.09
CA GLY A 11 77.59 23.11 -10.76
C GLY A 11 77.66 22.47 -12.17
N PRO A 12 76.90 22.91 -13.20
CA PRO A 12 75.52 22.43 -13.48
C PRO A 12 75.20 22.12 -14.98
N PHE A 13 73.93 21.72 -15.22
CA PHE A 13 73.09 21.80 -16.44
C PHE A 13 73.14 20.75 -17.58
N GLY A 14 71.94 20.31 -17.99
CA GLY A 14 71.64 19.74 -19.32
C GLY A 14 70.41 18.81 -19.36
N LEU A 15 69.30 19.26 -19.95
CA LEU A 15 68.00 18.58 -20.12
C LEU A 15 67.93 17.72 -21.41
N SER A 16 67.18 16.61 -21.39
CA SER A 16 66.06 16.31 -22.33
C SER A 16 65.52 14.86 -22.15
N PRO A 17 64.26 14.56 -22.56
CA PRO A 17 63.46 13.45 -22.04
C PRO A 17 63.21 12.32 -23.06
N LEU A 18 62.94 11.09 -22.60
CA LEU A 18 61.85 10.20 -23.08
C LEU A 18 61.91 8.82 -22.41
N GLY A 19 60.74 8.30 -22.02
CA GLY A 19 60.45 6.86 -22.03
C GLY A 19 60.73 6.09 -20.74
N MET A 20 59.68 5.77 -19.97
CA MET A 20 59.69 4.54 -19.17
C MET A 20 58.34 3.84 -19.25
N ILE A 21 58.38 2.73 -19.98
CA ILE A 21 57.42 1.62 -19.93
C ILE A 21 57.83 0.71 -18.76
N ALA A 22 56.80 0.10 -18.18
CA ALA A 22 56.76 -0.86 -17.08
C ALA A 22 57.88 -1.92 -17.00
N GLY A 23 58.17 -2.34 -15.77
CA GLY A 23 58.75 -3.66 -15.49
C GLY A 23 59.58 -3.70 -14.21
N ALA A 24 59.04 -4.25 -13.13
CA ALA A 24 59.86 -4.79 -12.04
C ALA A 24 59.09 -5.87 -11.29
N ALA A 25 59.29 -7.10 -11.74
CA ALA A 25 58.97 -8.31 -11.02
C ALA A 25 60.05 -8.57 -9.94
N LEU A 26 59.59 -8.91 -8.73
CA LEU A 26 60.01 -10.09 -7.96
C LEU A 26 61.42 -10.16 -7.32
N LEU A 27 61.43 -9.94 -6.00
CA LEU A 27 62.05 -10.72 -4.90
C LEU A 27 63.56 -11.05 -4.87
N VAL A 28 64.25 -10.52 -3.85
CA VAL A 28 65.33 -11.17 -3.07
C VAL A 28 65.24 -10.59 -1.63
N VAL A 29 64.69 -11.28 -0.62
CA VAL A 29 65.31 -12.29 0.26
C VAL A 29 66.54 -11.77 1.05
N LEU A 30 66.27 -11.48 2.33
CA LEU A 30 67.10 -11.66 3.54
C LEU A 30 68.52 -11.07 3.63
N GLY A 31 68.70 -10.18 4.61
CA GLY A 31 69.96 -9.89 5.29
C GLY A 31 69.78 -9.82 6.81
N LEU A 32 70.25 -10.87 7.49
CA LEU A 32 70.92 -10.98 8.81
C LEU A 32 70.51 -10.03 9.96
N ALA A 33 70.08 -10.48 11.15
CA ALA A 33 70.71 -11.34 12.18
C ALA A 33 71.55 -10.59 13.26
N ALA A 34 71.21 -10.90 14.52
CA ALA A 34 72.05 -10.97 15.75
C ALA A 34 72.12 -9.78 16.76
N GLY A 35 71.97 -10.11 18.07
CA GLY A 35 72.47 -9.36 19.24
C GLY A 35 71.43 -8.94 20.31
N VAL A 36 70.92 -9.81 21.21
CA VAL A 36 71.44 -10.19 22.56
C VAL A 36 70.98 -9.30 23.74
N ALA A 37 70.19 -9.92 24.66
CA ALA A 37 70.10 -9.85 26.15
C ALA A 37 70.10 -8.47 26.86
N LEU A 38 69.43 -8.15 27.98
CA LEU A 38 68.76 -8.81 29.12
C LEU A 38 68.04 -7.67 29.90
N ASP A 39 66.89 -7.89 30.56
CA ASP A 39 66.62 -7.54 31.98
C ASP A 39 65.11 -7.45 32.30
N ILE A 40 64.82 -7.67 33.57
CA ILE A 40 63.66 -8.32 34.19
C ILE A 40 62.73 -7.29 34.87
N ALA A 41 61.43 -7.55 34.70
CA ALA A 41 60.30 -7.29 35.61
C ALA A 41 60.04 -5.90 36.23
N THR A 42 58.88 -5.34 35.85
CA THR A 42 57.82 -4.93 36.80
C THR A 42 56.44 -5.21 36.18
N ARG A 43 55.65 -6.12 36.79
CA ARG A 43 54.22 -6.41 36.50
C ARG A 43 53.31 -5.34 37.19
N PRO A 44 51.96 -5.31 37.12
CA PRO A 44 50.98 -6.21 36.46
C PRO A 44 49.76 -5.53 35.76
N ASP A 45 48.94 -6.39 35.14
CA ASP A 45 47.48 -6.40 34.96
C ASP A 45 46.67 -5.38 34.12
N ASP A 46 45.76 -6.01 33.37
CA ASP A 46 44.45 -5.57 32.86
C ASP A 46 44.37 -4.56 31.70
N ALA A 47 44.14 -5.09 30.48
CA ALA A 47 42.81 -5.08 29.84
C ALA A 47 42.91 -5.36 28.32
N ARG A 48 41.93 -6.10 27.81
CA ARG A 48 41.74 -6.52 26.40
C ARG A 48 42.04 -5.43 25.35
N PRO A 49 42.58 -5.79 24.18
CA PRO A 49 42.66 -4.86 23.05
C PRO A 49 41.27 -4.57 22.48
N LYS A 50 40.96 -3.27 22.37
CA LYS A 50 39.80 -2.74 21.63
C LYS A 50 39.88 -3.18 20.17
N ARG A 51 38.85 -3.89 19.70
CA ARG A 51 38.65 -4.18 18.28
C ARG A 51 38.23 -2.87 17.58
N ALA A 52 39.03 -2.45 16.61
CA ALA A 52 38.76 -1.31 15.76
C ALA A 52 37.39 -1.45 15.09
N ALA A 53 36.62 -0.36 15.12
CA ALA A 53 35.36 -0.23 14.39
C ALA A 53 35.66 -0.25 12.89
N SER A 54 35.17 -1.29 12.20
CA SER A 54 35.09 -1.32 10.75
C SER A 54 33.85 -0.53 10.34
N SER A 55 34.05 0.64 9.77
CA SER A 55 33.01 1.42 9.10
C SER A 55 32.48 0.63 7.89
N ALA A 56 31.26 0.12 7.98
CA ALA A 56 30.52 -0.38 6.82
C ALA A 56 30.04 0.80 5.97
N PRO A 57 29.91 0.66 4.64
CA PRO A 57 29.41 1.73 3.78
C PRO A 57 27.94 2.00 4.09
N SER A 58 27.58 3.26 4.36
CA SER A 58 26.20 3.71 4.40
C SER A 58 25.59 3.59 3.00
N VAL A 59 24.73 2.60 2.78
CA VAL A 59 23.88 2.53 1.59
C VAL A 59 22.79 3.59 1.76
N PRO A 60 22.66 4.58 0.85
CA PRO A 60 21.60 5.57 0.94
C PRO A 60 20.23 4.88 0.77
N PRO A 61 19.16 5.40 1.40
CA PRO A 61 17.81 4.89 1.19
C PRO A 61 17.47 4.94 -0.30
N SER A 62 16.85 3.88 -0.82
CA SER A 62 16.28 3.90 -2.17
C SER A 62 15.30 5.07 -2.27
N PRO A 63 15.37 5.89 -3.34
CA PRO A 63 14.46 7.02 -3.48
C PRO A 63 13.01 6.51 -3.51
N PRO A 64 12.04 7.28 -2.97
CA PRO A 64 10.63 6.98 -3.20
C PRO A 64 10.42 6.86 -4.71
N ARG A 65 9.54 5.92 -5.12
CA ARG A 65 9.11 5.84 -6.51
C ARG A 65 8.48 7.18 -6.87
N ILE A 66 9.23 8.04 -7.55
CA ILE A 66 8.69 9.22 -8.20
C ILE A 66 7.81 8.66 -9.32
N PHE A 67 6.51 8.63 -9.08
CA PHE A 67 5.55 8.42 -10.14
C PHE A 67 5.69 9.61 -11.08
N ARG A 68 6.18 9.33 -12.28
CA ARG A 68 6.18 10.28 -13.37
C ARG A 68 4.72 10.57 -13.67
N ASP A 69 4.32 11.83 -13.51
CA ASP A 69 3.02 12.32 -13.91
C ASP A 69 2.73 11.83 -15.34
N LEU A 70 1.68 11.03 -15.48
CA LEU A 70 0.92 11.07 -16.72
C LEU A 70 0.40 12.51 -16.77
N ALA A 71 0.82 13.24 -17.81
CA ALA A 71 0.57 14.67 -17.96
C ALA A 71 -0.88 15.04 -17.60
N PRO A 72 -1.13 16.21 -16.98
CA PRO A 72 -2.48 16.67 -16.72
C PRO A 72 -3.21 16.81 -18.05
N GLY A 73 -4.31 16.09 -18.21
CA GLY A 73 -5.34 16.51 -19.15
C GLY A 73 -5.83 17.88 -18.68
N GLU A 74 -5.81 18.85 -19.59
CA GLU A 74 -6.16 20.25 -19.33
C GLU A 74 -7.53 20.39 -18.68
N ASP A 75 -7.56 21.19 -17.61
CA ASP A 75 -8.66 21.96 -17.04
C ASP A 75 -10.09 21.52 -17.39
N GLY A 76 -10.67 20.71 -16.51
CA GLY A 76 -12.09 20.72 -16.24
C GLY A 76 -12.27 21.10 -14.78
N ASP A 77 -12.78 22.31 -14.53
CA ASP A 77 -13.32 22.70 -13.22
C ASP A 77 -14.04 21.51 -12.58
N ALA A 78 -13.80 21.31 -11.28
CA ALA A 78 -14.50 20.33 -10.46
C ALA A 78 -16.02 20.58 -10.50
N HIS A 79 -16.67 20.05 -11.53
CA HIS A 79 -18.10 19.88 -11.56
C HIS A 79 -18.39 18.69 -10.65
N ALA A 80 -18.70 19.02 -9.40
CA ALA A 80 -19.38 18.12 -8.51
C ALA A 80 -20.61 17.54 -9.24
N PRO A 81 -20.84 16.22 -9.20
CA PRO A 81 -22.09 15.68 -9.69
C PRO A 81 -23.25 16.35 -8.92
N PRO A 82 -24.37 16.68 -9.58
CA PRO A 82 -25.51 17.26 -8.90
C PRO A 82 -26.03 16.26 -7.86
N SER A 83 -25.97 16.66 -6.59
CA SER A 83 -26.68 16.00 -5.51
C SER A 83 -28.18 16.18 -5.76
N ILE A 84 -28.80 15.18 -6.38
CA ILE A 84 -30.25 15.12 -6.53
C ILE A 84 -30.81 14.51 -5.25
N LEU A 85 -31.56 15.30 -4.50
CA LEU A 85 -32.49 14.80 -3.49
C LEU A 85 -33.36 13.70 -4.11
N ALA A 86 -33.19 12.47 -3.65
CA ALA A 86 -34.13 11.39 -3.98
C ALA A 86 -35.53 11.75 -3.42
N PRO A 87 -36.62 11.56 -4.20
CA PRO A 87 -37.98 11.70 -3.67
C PRO A 87 -38.27 10.64 -2.61
N ARG A 88 -39.06 11.00 -1.59
CA ARG A 88 -39.56 10.04 -0.58
C ARG A 88 -40.33 8.90 -1.26
N PRO A 89 -40.14 7.63 -0.85
CA PRO A 89 -40.96 6.52 -1.36
C PRO A 89 -42.40 6.62 -0.84
N PRO A 90 -43.40 6.21 -1.63
CA PRO A 90 -44.75 6.00 -1.11
C PRO A 90 -44.79 4.76 -0.21
N GLU A 91 -45.68 4.84 0.78
CA GLU A 91 -45.91 3.83 1.80
C GLU A 91 -46.62 2.59 1.25
N SER A 92 -46.04 1.42 1.59
CA SER A 92 -46.64 0.08 1.66
C SER A 92 -47.08 -0.66 0.38
N ALA A 93 -46.33 -1.71 0.06
CA ALA A 93 -46.89 -3.01 -0.33
C ALA A 93 -45.91 -4.10 0.13
N LYS A 94 -46.37 -5.02 1.00
CA LYS A 94 -45.60 -6.18 1.45
C LYS A 94 -45.38 -7.14 0.28
N PRO A 95 -44.14 -7.59 -0.01
CA PRO A 95 -43.92 -8.74 -0.86
C PRO A 95 -43.79 -10.02 -0.01
N ASP A 96 -44.50 -11.06 -0.43
CA ASP A 96 -44.40 -12.41 0.07
C ASP A 96 -42.95 -12.91 0.08
N THR A 97 -42.53 -13.45 1.22
CA THR A 97 -41.22 -14.07 1.42
C THR A 97 -41.10 -15.39 0.65
N PRO A 98 -40.07 -15.56 -0.21
CA PRO A 98 -39.49 -16.87 -0.45
C PRO A 98 -38.45 -17.14 0.64
N ARG A 99 -38.68 -18.20 1.40
CA ARG A 99 -37.73 -18.80 2.33
C ARG A 99 -36.65 -19.58 1.56
N ALA A 100 -35.39 -19.28 1.81
CA ALA A 100 -34.22 -20.16 1.62
C ALA A 100 -33.05 -19.55 2.43
N ASP A 101 -32.90 -19.86 3.71
CA ASP A 101 -32.23 -21.06 4.24
C ASP A 101 -30.88 -21.38 3.55
N ALA A 102 -29.89 -20.51 3.78
CA ALA A 102 -28.51 -20.86 4.14
C ALA A 102 -27.68 -19.57 4.29
N ALA A 103 -27.90 -18.81 5.36
CA ALA A 103 -26.89 -17.85 5.79
C ALA A 103 -25.69 -18.65 6.31
N THR A 104 -24.76 -19.00 5.41
CA THR A 104 -23.47 -19.56 5.80
C THR A 104 -22.77 -18.53 6.68
N SER A 105 -22.70 -18.80 7.99
CA SER A 105 -21.97 -17.99 8.94
C SER A 105 -20.53 -17.82 8.48
N VAL A 106 -20.01 -16.59 8.51
CA VAL A 106 -18.59 -16.33 8.26
C VAL A 106 -17.78 -17.08 9.32
N PRO A 107 -16.79 -17.91 8.94
CA PRO A 107 -15.91 -18.57 9.90
C PRO A 107 -15.29 -17.54 10.84
N THR A 108 -15.07 -17.86 12.12
CA THR A 108 -14.39 -16.94 13.03
C THR A 108 -12.88 -16.96 12.76
N ALA A 109 -12.21 -15.80 12.86
CA ALA A 109 -10.78 -15.66 12.60
C ALA A 109 -9.89 -16.53 13.53
N GLY A 110 -10.42 -16.93 14.69
CA GLY A 110 -9.65 -17.61 15.73
C GLY A 110 -8.47 -16.74 16.17
N ASP A 111 -7.29 -17.34 16.28
CA ASP A 111 -6.05 -16.64 16.68
C ASP A 111 -5.34 -15.92 15.51
N LYS A 112 -5.82 -16.08 14.27
CA LYS A 112 -5.20 -15.44 13.11
C LYS A 112 -5.70 -14.00 12.96
N ALA A 113 -4.80 -13.12 12.55
CA ALA A 113 -5.17 -11.77 12.14
C ALA A 113 -6.27 -11.82 11.05
N PRO A 114 -7.34 -10.99 11.13
CA PRO A 114 -8.44 -10.94 10.17
C PRO A 114 -7.97 -10.82 8.72
N MET A 115 -6.94 -9.99 8.45
CA MET A 115 -6.34 -9.87 7.11
C MET A 115 -5.94 -11.23 6.53
N VAL A 116 -5.38 -12.13 7.34
CA VAL A 116 -4.93 -13.46 6.91
C VAL A 116 -6.08 -14.46 6.95
N ALA A 117 -6.92 -14.42 7.98
CA ALA A 117 -8.02 -15.36 8.16
C ALA A 117 -9.08 -15.24 7.06
N TYR A 118 -9.29 -14.03 6.55
CA TYR A 118 -10.35 -13.71 5.62
C TYR A 118 -9.86 -13.42 4.19
N ALA A 119 -8.55 -13.45 3.93
CA ALA A 119 -8.01 -13.29 2.58
C ALA A 119 -8.62 -14.30 1.61
N MET A 120 -9.03 -13.83 0.44
CA MET A 120 -9.49 -14.70 -0.63
C MET A 120 -8.31 -15.19 -1.46
N ALA A 121 -8.36 -16.46 -1.89
CA ALA A 121 -7.31 -16.99 -2.74
C ALA A 121 -7.44 -16.41 -4.16
N PRO A 122 -6.32 -16.00 -4.79
CA PRO A 122 -6.35 -15.61 -6.19
C PRO A 122 -6.60 -16.85 -7.09
N PRO A 123 -7.01 -16.66 -8.36
CA PRO A 123 -7.12 -17.75 -9.32
C PRO A 123 -5.79 -18.50 -9.49
N THR A 124 -5.83 -19.82 -9.54
CA THR A 124 -4.65 -20.66 -9.84
C THR A 124 -4.35 -20.61 -11.33
N ASN A 125 -3.07 -20.44 -11.71
CA ASN A 125 -2.57 -20.46 -13.11
C ASN A 125 -3.07 -19.32 -14.02
N GLY A 126 -3.15 -18.09 -13.49
CA GLY A 126 -3.42 -16.88 -14.27
C GLY A 126 -2.16 -16.15 -14.76
N PRO A 127 -2.29 -15.18 -15.67
CA PRO A 127 -1.19 -14.29 -16.07
C PRO A 127 -0.48 -13.62 -14.87
N SER A 128 0.78 -13.23 -15.06
CA SER A 128 1.59 -12.58 -14.01
C SER A 128 1.14 -11.16 -13.69
N ALA A 129 0.56 -10.44 -14.65
CA ALA A 129 -0.06 -9.14 -14.38
C ALA A 129 -1.34 -9.34 -13.56
N ALA A 130 -1.49 -8.61 -12.46
CA ALA A 130 -2.62 -8.72 -11.55
C ALA A 130 -3.37 -7.40 -11.42
N LEU A 131 -4.69 -7.47 -11.52
CA LEU A 131 -5.58 -6.34 -11.32
C LEU A 131 -6.54 -6.67 -10.18
N ALA A 132 -6.56 -5.85 -9.14
CA ALA A 132 -7.65 -5.84 -8.19
C ALA A 132 -8.65 -4.75 -8.57
N ILE A 133 -9.93 -5.12 -8.54
CA ILE A 133 -11.04 -4.18 -8.69
C ILE A 133 -11.77 -4.14 -7.36
N VAL A 134 -11.91 -2.95 -6.79
CA VAL A 134 -12.69 -2.70 -5.57
C VAL A 134 -13.94 -1.93 -5.91
N ILE A 135 -15.08 -2.36 -5.40
CA ILE A 135 -16.34 -1.63 -5.49
C ILE A 135 -16.71 -1.09 -4.11
N ASP A 136 -16.58 0.22 -3.97
CA ASP A 136 -16.88 1.02 -2.79
C ASP A 136 -18.40 1.24 -2.63
N ASP A 137 -18.84 1.90 -1.56
CA ASP A 137 -20.24 2.25 -1.24
C ASP A 137 -21.25 1.10 -1.24
N MET A 138 -20.79 -0.12 -1.02
CA MET A 138 -21.67 -1.30 -1.02
C MET A 138 -22.49 -1.39 0.27
N GLY A 139 -23.66 -2.00 0.18
CA GLY A 139 -24.54 -2.34 1.31
C GLY A 139 -25.73 -1.39 1.51
N LEU A 140 -25.67 -0.15 1.01
CA LEU A 140 -26.78 0.81 1.14
C LEU A 140 -27.90 0.50 0.13
N ASP A 141 -27.55 0.32 -1.14
CA ASP A 141 -28.48 -0.15 -2.17
C ASP A 141 -28.40 -1.67 -2.29
N ARG A 142 -29.45 -2.37 -1.82
CA ARG A 142 -29.48 -3.84 -1.84
C ARG A 142 -29.46 -4.40 -3.27
N THR A 143 -30.13 -3.77 -4.22
CA THR A 143 -30.24 -4.24 -5.59
C THR A 143 -28.89 -4.18 -6.28
N ARG A 144 -28.23 -3.02 -6.21
CA ARG A 144 -26.89 -2.82 -6.78
C ARG A 144 -25.84 -3.66 -6.07
N THR A 145 -25.95 -3.81 -4.75
CA THR A 145 -25.09 -4.70 -3.97
C THR A 145 -25.21 -6.15 -4.43
N GLN A 146 -26.41 -6.67 -4.66
CA GLN A 146 -26.59 -8.02 -5.20
C GLN A 146 -26.05 -8.15 -6.63
N ALA A 147 -26.22 -7.11 -7.46
CA ALA A 147 -25.70 -7.11 -8.82
C ALA A 147 -24.16 -7.16 -8.87
N VAL A 148 -23.46 -6.51 -7.94
CA VAL A 148 -22.00 -6.59 -7.78
C VAL A 148 -21.58 -7.95 -7.22
N ILE A 149 -22.29 -8.50 -6.22
CA ILE A 149 -22.01 -9.85 -5.70
C ILE A 149 -22.16 -10.93 -6.79
N ALA A 150 -23.02 -10.70 -7.79
CA ALA A 150 -23.20 -11.60 -8.93
C ALA A 150 -22.11 -11.47 -10.02
N LEU A 151 -21.14 -10.55 -9.90
CA LEU A 151 -19.99 -10.46 -10.81
C LEU A 151 -19.05 -11.68 -10.65
N PRO A 152 -18.16 -11.94 -11.62
CA PRO A 152 -17.13 -12.96 -11.49
C PRO A 152 -16.34 -12.85 -10.18
N ALA A 153 -16.04 -13.98 -9.55
CA ALA A 153 -15.26 -14.06 -8.32
C ALA A 153 -13.91 -13.34 -8.44
N GLY A 154 -13.43 -12.78 -7.33
CA GLY A 154 -12.15 -12.06 -7.25
C GLY A 154 -12.26 -10.54 -7.22
N VAL A 155 -13.46 -9.97 -7.39
CA VAL A 155 -13.71 -8.57 -7.04
C VAL A 155 -13.62 -8.41 -5.52
N THR A 156 -13.11 -7.27 -5.07
CA THR A 156 -13.17 -6.88 -3.65
C THR A 156 -14.37 -5.96 -3.46
N VAL A 157 -15.24 -6.24 -2.51
CA VAL A 157 -16.38 -5.39 -2.16
C VAL A 157 -16.05 -4.62 -0.88
N SER A 158 -16.34 -3.32 -0.85
CA SER A 158 -16.14 -2.50 0.35
C SER A 158 -17.49 -2.03 0.90
N LEU A 159 -17.87 -2.59 2.05
CA LEU A 159 -19.19 -2.38 2.66
C LEU A 159 -19.16 -1.17 3.60
N MET A 160 -20.10 -0.25 3.45
CA MET A 160 -20.26 0.89 4.37
C MET A 160 -20.47 0.42 5.80
N THR A 161 -19.68 0.93 6.75
CA THR A 161 -19.74 0.47 8.16
C THR A 161 -21.10 0.66 8.83
N TYR A 162 -21.94 1.53 8.29
CA TYR A 162 -23.29 1.78 8.77
C TYR A 162 -24.41 1.12 7.95
N ALA A 163 -24.11 0.31 6.93
CA ALA A 163 -25.15 -0.42 6.19
C ALA A 163 -25.91 -1.42 7.09
N ASP A 164 -27.04 -1.92 6.62
CA ASP A 164 -27.79 -2.98 7.31
C ASP A 164 -27.32 -4.39 6.86
N ASP A 165 -27.63 -5.42 7.65
CA ASP A 165 -27.36 -6.84 7.32
C ASP A 165 -25.90 -7.12 6.92
N LEU A 166 -24.95 -6.49 7.60
CA LEU A 166 -23.53 -6.54 7.23
C LEU A 166 -22.93 -7.95 7.31
N GLY A 167 -23.35 -8.72 8.33
CA GLY A 167 -22.99 -10.13 8.44
C GLY A 167 -23.54 -10.97 7.28
N GLY A 168 -24.80 -10.75 6.88
CA GLY A 168 -25.42 -11.46 5.76
C GLY A 168 -24.82 -11.06 4.41
N LEU A 169 -24.55 -9.77 4.20
CA LEU A 169 -23.88 -9.26 3.01
C LEU A 169 -22.46 -9.80 2.87
N THR A 170 -21.70 -9.80 3.96
CA THR A 170 -20.34 -10.36 3.99
C THR A 170 -20.36 -11.87 3.69
N ALA A 171 -21.29 -12.62 4.30
CA ALA A 171 -21.46 -14.04 4.01
C ALA A 171 -21.76 -14.31 2.53
N ARG A 172 -22.69 -13.57 1.94
CA ARG A 172 -23.06 -13.70 0.51
C ARG A 172 -21.91 -13.33 -0.42
N ALA A 173 -21.22 -12.22 -0.17
CA ALA A 173 -20.07 -11.78 -0.97
C ALA A 173 -18.94 -12.82 -0.95
N ARG A 174 -18.59 -13.31 0.24
CA ARG A 174 -17.54 -14.34 0.39
C ARG A 174 -17.91 -15.67 -0.25
N ALA A 175 -19.18 -16.10 -0.11
CA ALA A 175 -19.67 -17.32 -0.76
C ALA A 175 -19.60 -17.22 -2.29
N ALA A 176 -19.74 -16.01 -2.85
CA ALA A 176 -19.56 -15.74 -4.28
C ALA A 176 -18.08 -15.57 -4.70
N GLY A 177 -17.13 -15.72 -3.78
CA GLY A 177 -15.69 -15.63 -4.07
C GLY A 177 -15.11 -14.22 -4.02
N HIS A 178 -15.81 -13.27 -3.39
CA HIS A 178 -15.34 -11.89 -3.25
C HIS A 178 -14.62 -11.67 -1.92
N GLU A 179 -13.59 -10.82 -1.95
CA GLU A 179 -12.95 -10.32 -0.74
C GLU A 179 -13.72 -9.12 -0.19
N VAL A 180 -13.67 -8.90 1.12
CA VAL A 180 -14.47 -7.85 1.78
C VAL A 180 -13.58 -6.88 2.52
N LEU A 181 -13.85 -5.59 2.34
CA LEU A 181 -13.30 -4.48 3.13
C LEU A 181 -14.42 -3.78 3.90
N ALA A 182 -14.05 -3.11 4.99
CA ALA A 182 -14.91 -2.15 5.65
C ALA A 182 -14.67 -0.75 5.06
N HIS A 183 -15.73 -0.13 4.54
CA HIS A 183 -15.69 1.20 3.95
C HIS A 183 -16.06 2.23 5.02
N VAL A 184 -15.05 2.95 5.52
CA VAL A 184 -15.18 3.83 6.70
C VAL A 184 -15.41 5.27 6.27
N PRO A 185 -16.54 5.90 6.66
CA PRO A 185 -16.80 7.31 6.43
C PRO A 185 -15.75 8.22 7.06
N MET A 186 -15.20 9.13 6.25
CA MET A 186 -14.21 10.10 6.71
C MET A 186 -14.51 11.49 6.15
N GLN A 187 -14.19 12.52 6.94
CA GLN A 187 -14.53 13.90 6.61
C GLN A 187 -13.95 14.36 5.25
N PRO A 188 -14.79 14.86 4.33
CA PRO A 188 -14.36 15.52 3.11
C PRO A 188 -13.90 16.97 3.33
N LEU A 189 -13.20 17.54 2.36
CA LEU A 189 -12.86 18.97 2.30
C LEU A 189 -14.10 19.85 2.13
N SER A 190 -15.03 19.43 1.28
CA SER A 190 -16.27 20.15 1.03
C SER A 190 -17.24 19.95 2.19
N SER A 191 -17.68 21.04 2.82
CA SER A 191 -18.72 20.98 3.85
C SER A 191 -20.12 20.70 3.30
N LYS A 192 -20.28 20.63 1.97
CA LYS A 192 -21.55 20.29 1.31
C LYS A 192 -21.73 18.78 1.13
N GLU A 193 -20.65 18.02 1.25
CA GLU A 193 -20.67 16.57 1.14
C GLU A 193 -20.96 15.96 2.52
N ASP A 194 -21.89 15.02 2.56
CA ASP A 194 -22.22 14.27 3.77
C ASP A 194 -21.62 12.85 3.65
N PRO A 195 -20.58 12.51 4.42
CA PRO A 195 -20.01 11.16 4.43
C PRO A 195 -20.92 10.12 5.09
N GLY A 196 -22.03 10.54 5.70
CA GLY A 196 -22.95 9.68 6.41
C GLY A 196 -22.63 9.56 7.92
N PRO A 197 -23.39 8.73 8.64
CA PRO A 197 -23.24 8.58 10.08
C PRO A 197 -21.86 8.02 10.45
N HIS A 198 -21.43 8.34 11.67
CA HIS A 198 -20.20 7.84 12.28
C HIS A 198 -18.91 8.25 11.55
N ALA A 199 -18.98 9.25 10.66
CA ALA A 199 -17.81 9.74 9.96
C ALA A 199 -16.72 10.24 10.90
N LEU A 200 -15.49 9.78 10.66
CA LEU A 200 -14.33 10.25 11.38
C LEU A 200 -14.01 11.68 10.91
N THR A 201 -13.94 12.62 11.85
CA THR A 201 -13.67 14.04 11.55
C THR A 201 -12.43 14.53 12.27
N VAL A 202 -11.75 15.54 11.71
CA VAL A 202 -10.51 16.07 12.30
C VAL A 202 -10.75 16.76 13.65
N GLY A 203 -11.99 17.16 13.92
CA GLY A 203 -12.42 17.77 15.19
C GLY A 203 -12.62 16.77 16.33
N MET A 204 -12.72 15.47 16.04
CA MET A 204 -12.79 14.42 17.07
C MET A 204 -11.45 14.28 17.79
N ASP A 205 -11.49 14.03 19.10
CA ASP A 205 -10.29 13.61 19.83
C ASP A 205 -9.93 12.14 19.55
N ASP A 206 -8.73 11.74 19.97
CA ASP A 206 -8.18 10.42 19.69
C ASP A 206 -9.02 9.28 20.30
N SER A 207 -9.60 9.51 21.49
CA SER A 207 -10.51 8.54 22.12
C SER A 207 -11.79 8.35 21.33
N THR A 208 -12.36 9.43 20.81
CA THR A 208 -13.58 9.42 20.01
C THR A 208 -13.33 8.72 18.69
N ILE A 209 -12.22 9.00 18.01
CA ILE A 209 -11.86 8.28 16.76
C ILE A 209 -11.73 6.78 17.01
N ARG A 210 -11.00 6.36 18.06
CA ARG A 210 -10.87 4.93 18.41
C ARG A 210 -12.21 4.30 18.75
N ALA A 211 -13.03 4.98 19.56
CA ALA A 211 -14.33 4.44 19.98
C ALA A 211 -15.28 4.30 18.79
N THR A 212 -15.38 5.32 17.93
CA THR A 212 -16.22 5.30 16.74
C THR A 212 -15.77 4.20 15.77
N LEU A 213 -14.49 4.18 15.40
CA LEU A 213 -13.96 3.17 14.48
C LEU A 213 -14.07 1.76 15.07
N GLY A 214 -13.71 1.59 16.35
CA GLY A 214 -13.81 0.30 17.02
C GLY A 214 -15.24 -0.22 17.06
N THR A 215 -16.21 0.63 17.45
CA THR A 215 -17.63 0.28 17.48
C THR A 215 -18.13 -0.17 16.10
N ASP A 216 -17.79 0.56 15.05
CA ASP A 216 -18.19 0.21 13.69
C ASP A 216 -17.61 -1.14 13.24
N LEU A 217 -16.32 -1.38 13.54
CA LEU A 217 -15.62 -2.60 13.16
C LEU A 217 -16.03 -3.84 13.99
N ASP A 218 -16.44 -3.66 15.24
CA ASP A 218 -16.84 -4.75 16.15
C ASP A 218 -18.23 -5.33 15.82
N ARG A 219 -19.01 -4.67 14.96
CA ARG A 219 -20.38 -5.10 14.60
C ARG A 219 -20.44 -6.31 13.69
N TRP A 220 -19.35 -6.63 12.97
CA TRP A 220 -19.32 -7.75 12.04
C TRP A 220 -17.92 -8.35 11.90
N GLN A 221 -17.80 -9.46 11.16
CA GLN A 221 -16.51 -10.08 10.82
C GLN A 221 -16.48 -10.50 9.34
N GLY A 222 -15.31 -10.92 8.84
CA GLY A 222 -15.15 -11.46 7.48
C GLY A 222 -14.49 -10.53 6.46
N TYR A 223 -13.98 -9.38 6.92
CA TYR A 223 -13.26 -8.40 6.13
C TYR A 223 -11.77 -8.42 6.47
N VAL A 224 -10.94 -8.05 5.48
CA VAL A 224 -9.48 -8.12 5.58
C VAL A 224 -8.82 -6.80 5.98
N GLY A 225 -9.55 -5.70 5.85
CA GLY A 225 -9.03 -4.36 6.05
C GLY A 225 -10.08 -3.28 5.93
N VAL A 226 -9.59 -2.04 5.93
CA VAL A 226 -10.38 -0.82 5.82
C VAL A 226 -9.96 -0.03 4.58
N ASN A 227 -10.94 0.57 3.89
CA ASN A 227 -10.68 1.68 2.97
C ASN A 227 -11.56 2.89 3.32
N ASN A 228 -11.10 4.10 2.99
CA ASN A 228 -11.82 5.34 3.30
C ASN A 228 -12.92 5.65 2.29
N HIS A 229 -14.13 5.91 2.79
CA HIS A 229 -15.19 6.62 2.08
C HIS A 229 -14.96 8.12 2.23
N MET A 230 -14.95 8.85 1.11
CA MET A 230 -14.55 10.26 1.07
C MET A 230 -13.19 10.49 1.77
N GLY A 231 -13.12 11.35 2.78
CA GLY A 231 -11.90 11.54 3.59
C GLY A 231 -10.89 12.52 3.04
N SER A 232 -11.22 13.33 2.02
CA SER A 232 -10.28 14.28 1.42
C SER A 232 -9.74 15.34 2.42
N ARG A 233 -10.43 15.58 3.55
CA ARG A 233 -9.92 16.40 4.67
C ARG A 233 -9.26 15.57 5.76
N PHE A 234 -9.87 14.45 6.13
CA PHE A 234 -9.41 13.60 7.22
C PHE A 234 -8.05 12.97 6.93
N THR A 235 -7.86 12.46 5.71
CA THR A 235 -6.64 11.79 5.27
C THR A 235 -5.45 12.74 5.10
N LEU A 236 -5.65 14.06 5.24
CA LEU A 236 -4.55 15.04 5.32
C LEU A 236 -4.01 15.20 6.75
N ASP A 237 -4.78 14.76 7.75
CA ASP A 237 -4.44 14.95 9.15
C ASP A 237 -3.57 13.81 9.68
N ARG A 238 -2.27 14.07 9.84
CA ARG A 238 -1.29 13.08 10.31
C ARG A 238 -1.62 12.54 11.70
N ALA A 239 -2.10 13.39 12.61
CA ALA A 239 -2.40 12.97 13.97
C ALA A 239 -3.60 12.02 13.97
N ARG A 240 -4.67 12.37 13.25
CA ARG A 240 -5.86 11.51 13.19
C ARG A 240 -5.61 10.21 12.43
N MET A 241 -4.86 10.26 11.33
CA MET A 241 -4.46 9.05 10.61
C MET A 241 -3.58 8.13 11.47
N ALA A 242 -2.71 8.67 12.34
CA ALA A 242 -1.93 7.83 13.26
C ALA A 242 -2.83 7.06 14.24
N VAL A 243 -3.93 7.67 14.70
CA VAL A 243 -4.92 7.00 15.56
C VAL A 243 -5.60 5.85 14.82
N VAL A 244 -6.07 6.10 13.60
CA VAL A 244 -6.69 5.07 12.75
C VAL A 244 -5.72 3.91 12.52
N MET A 245 -4.47 4.19 12.14
CA MET A 245 -3.47 3.15 11.90
C MET A 245 -3.12 2.36 13.17
N GLY A 246 -3.13 3.00 14.33
CA GLY A 246 -2.99 2.32 15.61
C GLY A 246 -4.08 1.27 15.85
N GLU A 247 -5.33 1.62 15.53
CA GLU A 247 -6.49 0.72 15.64
C GLU A 247 -6.43 -0.42 14.61
N LEU A 248 -6.06 -0.14 13.36
CA LEU A 248 -5.92 -1.20 12.34
C LEU A 248 -4.80 -2.18 12.67
N LYS A 249 -3.68 -1.67 13.21
CA LYS A 249 -2.55 -2.50 13.65
C LYS A 249 -2.95 -3.45 14.78
N SER A 250 -3.63 -2.95 15.81
CA SER A 250 -4.04 -3.78 16.95
C SER A 250 -5.01 -4.89 16.53
N ARG A 251 -5.80 -4.64 15.49
CA ARG A 251 -6.75 -5.58 14.90
C ARG A 251 -6.16 -6.49 13.84
N GLY A 252 -4.92 -6.29 13.37
CA GLY A 252 -4.33 -7.08 12.29
C GLY A 252 -5.04 -6.89 10.94
N LEU A 253 -5.45 -5.66 10.64
CA LEU A 253 -6.14 -5.25 9.41
C LEU A 253 -5.19 -4.53 8.44
N LEU A 254 -5.50 -4.60 7.13
CA LEU A 254 -4.83 -3.76 6.12
C LEU A 254 -5.52 -2.40 5.94
N TRP A 255 -4.79 -1.45 5.36
CA TRP A 255 -5.31 -0.18 4.85
C TRP A 255 -5.29 -0.12 3.32
N LEU A 256 -6.42 0.18 2.71
CA LEU A 256 -6.49 0.60 1.32
C LEU A 256 -6.78 2.10 1.27
N ASP A 257 -5.86 2.89 0.71
CA ASP A 257 -6.12 4.32 0.49
C ASP A 257 -6.85 4.54 -0.83
N SER A 258 -8.08 5.07 -0.77
CA SER A 258 -8.85 5.44 -1.97
C SER A 258 -8.31 6.69 -2.66
N ARG A 259 -7.36 7.40 -2.05
CA ARG A 259 -6.68 8.57 -2.59
C ARG A 259 -7.69 9.61 -3.11
N THR A 260 -8.64 9.98 -2.26
CA THR A 260 -9.66 11.03 -2.51
C THR A 260 -9.06 12.44 -2.50
N THR A 261 -7.78 12.55 -2.15
CA THR A 261 -6.91 13.70 -2.36
C THR A 261 -5.52 13.19 -2.74
N THR A 262 -4.79 13.95 -3.55
CA THR A 262 -3.40 13.63 -3.92
C THR A 262 -2.44 13.72 -2.74
N ASP A 263 -2.81 14.50 -1.72
CA ASP A 263 -1.95 14.83 -0.59
C ASP A 263 -2.22 13.94 0.64
N THR A 264 -2.94 12.83 0.46
CA THR A 264 -3.24 11.87 1.55
C THR A 264 -1.95 11.44 2.25
N VAL A 265 -1.98 11.47 3.59
CA VAL A 265 -0.89 10.98 4.44
C VAL A 265 -1.09 9.52 4.84
N GLY A 266 -2.18 8.89 4.38
CA GLY A 266 -2.54 7.51 4.71
C GLY A 266 -1.41 6.50 4.49
N PRO A 267 -0.72 6.47 3.33
CA PRO A 267 0.38 5.54 3.08
C PRO A 267 1.55 5.75 4.04
N ALA A 268 1.90 7.01 4.32
CA ALA A 268 3.00 7.34 5.23
C ALA A 268 2.66 6.98 6.69
N ALA A 269 1.40 7.20 7.11
CA ALA A 269 0.91 6.82 8.43
C ALA A 269 0.90 5.29 8.60
N ALA A 270 0.39 4.55 7.60
CA ALA A 270 0.38 3.10 7.60
C ALA A 270 1.81 2.52 7.67
N GLN A 271 2.71 3.03 6.84
CA GLN A 271 4.12 2.66 6.85
C GLN A 271 4.79 2.90 8.21
N THR A 272 4.52 4.04 8.85
CA THR A 272 5.06 4.40 10.17
C THR A 272 4.54 3.48 11.27
N ALA A 273 3.23 3.18 11.23
CA ALA A 273 2.61 2.28 12.19
C ALA A 273 2.99 0.81 11.96
N GLY A 274 3.46 0.43 10.77
CA GLY A 274 3.66 -0.95 10.37
C GLY A 274 2.35 -1.67 10.04
N VAL A 275 1.36 -0.92 9.53
CA VAL A 275 0.11 -1.45 8.99
C VAL A 275 0.33 -1.83 7.53
N PRO A 276 0.00 -3.05 7.09
CA PRO A 276 0.04 -3.40 5.67
C PRO A 276 -0.90 -2.50 4.88
N TYR A 277 -0.43 -1.94 3.77
CA TYR A 277 -1.24 -1.02 2.99
C TYR A 277 -1.04 -1.13 1.49
N VAL A 278 -2.05 -0.67 0.77
CA VAL A 278 -2.07 -0.48 -0.68
C VAL A 278 -2.76 0.84 -1.01
N VAL A 279 -2.59 1.33 -2.24
CA VAL A 279 -3.14 2.61 -2.71
C VAL A 279 -3.80 2.39 -4.05
N ARG A 280 -4.94 3.03 -4.28
CA ARG A 280 -5.62 3.04 -5.58
C ARG A 280 -4.70 3.60 -6.68
N ASP A 281 -4.66 2.94 -7.83
CA ASP A 281 -4.01 3.43 -9.04
C ASP A 281 -5.00 4.17 -9.96
N ILE A 282 -6.19 3.59 -10.19
CA ILE A 282 -7.19 4.09 -11.15
C ILE A 282 -8.55 4.27 -10.47
N PHE A 283 -9.25 5.37 -10.81
CA PHE A 283 -10.64 5.60 -10.42
C PHE A 283 -11.53 5.31 -11.64
N LEU A 284 -12.57 4.50 -11.48
CA LEU A 284 -13.29 3.92 -12.61
C LEU A 284 -14.42 4.81 -13.16
N ASP A 285 -15.12 5.53 -12.28
CA ASP A 285 -16.45 6.10 -12.60
C ASP A 285 -16.59 7.57 -12.21
N ASN A 286 -15.54 8.35 -12.43
CA ASN A 286 -15.63 9.82 -12.40
C ASN A 286 -16.63 10.37 -13.44
N VAL A 287 -16.82 9.64 -14.53
CA VAL A 287 -17.83 9.90 -15.55
C VAL A 287 -18.75 8.67 -15.61
N GLU A 288 -20.00 8.84 -15.20
CA GLU A 288 -20.98 7.75 -15.09
C GLU A 288 -21.56 7.34 -16.46
N THR A 289 -20.71 6.99 -17.42
CA THR A 289 -21.11 6.36 -18.68
C THR A 289 -20.36 5.04 -18.85
N ILE A 290 -21.00 4.08 -19.53
CA ILE A 290 -20.40 2.74 -19.73
C ILE A 290 -19.05 2.87 -20.45
N ASP A 291 -19.00 3.66 -21.52
CA ASP A 291 -17.79 3.82 -22.34
C ASP A 291 -16.64 4.45 -21.54
N ALA A 292 -16.92 5.46 -20.70
CA ALA A 292 -15.90 6.06 -19.86
C ALA A 292 -15.36 5.08 -18.81
N VAL A 293 -16.24 4.27 -18.19
CA VAL A 293 -15.80 3.23 -17.25
C VAL A 293 -14.99 2.15 -17.94
N VAL A 294 -15.38 1.74 -19.15
CA VAL A 294 -14.60 0.79 -19.97
C VAL A 294 -13.22 1.35 -20.29
N GLU A 295 -13.11 2.63 -20.64
CA GLU A 295 -11.81 3.30 -20.85
C GLU A 295 -10.95 3.27 -19.58
N GLN A 296 -11.52 3.54 -18.40
CA GLN A 296 -10.77 3.44 -17.15
C GLN A 296 -10.34 2.00 -16.83
N LEU A 297 -11.17 1.00 -17.14
CA LEU A 297 -10.82 -0.41 -17.00
C LEU A 297 -9.67 -0.78 -17.95
N ASP A 298 -9.67 -0.28 -19.18
CA ASP A 298 -8.57 -0.47 -20.14
C ASP A 298 -7.26 0.13 -19.62
N ARG A 299 -7.32 1.34 -19.04
CA ARG A 299 -6.17 1.97 -18.38
C ARG A 299 -5.66 1.14 -17.21
N ALA A 300 -6.56 0.58 -16.39
CA ALA A 300 -6.19 -0.29 -15.27
C ALA A 300 -5.52 -1.60 -15.73
N ILE A 301 -5.99 -2.18 -16.84
CA ILE A 301 -5.38 -3.36 -17.46
C ILE A 301 -3.97 -3.05 -17.95
N GLU A 302 -3.76 -1.94 -18.65
CA GLU A 302 -2.43 -1.54 -19.11
C GLU A 302 -1.50 -1.17 -17.95
N ALA A 303 -2.01 -0.54 -16.89
CA ALA A 303 -1.25 -0.31 -15.67
C ALA A 303 -0.80 -1.63 -15.02
N ALA A 304 -1.69 -2.62 -14.91
CA ALA A 304 -1.37 -3.94 -14.37
C ALA A 304 -0.29 -4.65 -15.22
N LYS A 305 -0.37 -4.56 -16.56
CA LYS A 305 0.63 -5.13 -17.47
C LYS A 305 1.99 -4.44 -17.35
N THR A 306 1.98 -3.11 -17.19
CA THR A 306 3.21 -2.31 -17.13
C THR A 306 3.91 -2.43 -15.78
N HIS A 307 3.16 -2.44 -14.69
CA HIS A 307 3.70 -2.39 -13.33
C HIS A 307 3.66 -3.74 -12.61
N GLY A 308 3.09 -4.77 -13.24
CA GLY A 308 2.85 -6.09 -12.67
C GLY A 308 1.61 -6.17 -11.78
N THR A 309 1.19 -5.05 -11.18
CA THR A 309 -0.03 -4.94 -10.38
C THR A 309 -0.73 -3.61 -10.63
N ALA A 310 -2.06 -3.59 -10.56
CA ALA A 310 -2.83 -2.36 -10.42
C ALA A 310 -4.07 -2.57 -9.52
N ILE A 311 -4.56 -1.49 -8.92
CA ILE A 311 -5.81 -1.41 -8.16
C ILE A 311 -6.69 -0.35 -8.81
N ALA A 312 -7.89 -0.77 -9.23
CA ALA A 312 -8.93 0.13 -9.69
C ALA A 312 -10.08 0.15 -8.69
N ILE A 313 -10.62 1.33 -8.39
CA ILE A 313 -11.78 1.49 -7.51
C ILE A 313 -12.91 2.17 -8.29
N GLY A 314 -14.12 1.65 -8.14
CA GLY A 314 -15.35 2.31 -8.56
C GLY A 314 -16.44 2.10 -7.51
N HIS A 315 -17.66 2.45 -7.87
CA HIS A 315 -18.85 2.45 -7.05
C HIS A 315 -19.95 1.63 -7.76
N PRO A 316 -21.05 1.27 -7.08
CA PRO A 316 -21.99 0.31 -7.62
C PRO A 316 -23.02 1.00 -8.55
N HIS A 317 -22.58 1.98 -9.34
CA HIS A 317 -23.42 2.60 -10.38
C HIS A 317 -23.81 1.55 -11.43
N ASP A 318 -25.00 1.70 -12.02
CA ASP A 318 -25.49 0.76 -13.03
C ASP A 318 -24.55 0.71 -14.25
N THR A 319 -23.98 1.86 -14.62
CA THR A 319 -22.98 1.99 -15.70
C THR A 319 -21.68 1.26 -15.35
N THR A 320 -21.18 1.40 -14.11
CA THR A 320 -20.00 0.67 -13.63
C THR A 320 -20.23 -0.84 -13.64
N ILE A 321 -21.37 -1.30 -13.12
CA ILE A 321 -21.74 -2.73 -13.11
C ILE A 321 -21.84 -3.28 -14.54
N MET A 322 -22.44 -2.53 -15.48
CA MET A 322 -22.54 -2.93 -16.88
C MET A 322 -21.17 -3.02 -17.55
N ALA A 323 -20.28 -2.04 -17.34
CA ALA A 323 -18.93 -2.08 -17.87
C ALA A 323 -18.13 -3.27 -17.32
N LEU A 324 -18.22 -3.54 -16.01
CA LEU A 324 -17.58 -4.70 -15.39
C LEU A 324 -18.07 -6.03 -15.97
N LYS A 325 -19.39 -6.18 -16.19
CA LYS A 325 -19.95 -7.38 -16.84
C LYS A 325 -19.39 -7.62 -18.24
N GLN A 326 -19.04 -6.55 -18.96
CA GLN A 326 -18.43 -6.65 -20.29
C GLN A 326 -16.94 -7.02 -20.21
N VAL A 327 -16.19 -6.35 -19.33
CA VAL A 327 -14.73 -6.42 -19.33
C VAL A 327 -14.18 -7.60 -18.54
N LEU A 328 -14.74 -7.91 -17.36
CA LEU A 328 -14.18 -8.93 -16.45
C LEU A 328 -13.96 -10.32 -17.12
N PRO A 329 -14.89 -10.83 -17.95
CA PRO A 329 -14.68 -12.10 -18.66
C PRO A 329 -13.49 -12.12 -19.63
N THR A 330 -13.05 -10.95 -20.10
CA THR A 330 -11.98 -10.81 -21.10
C THR A 330 -10.58 -10.68 -20.51
N LEU A 331 -10.46 -10.44 -19.20
CA LEU A 331 -9.18 -10.07 -18.56
C LEU A 331 -8.08 -11.10 -18.81
N ARG A 332 -8.41 -12.39 -18.73
CA ARG A 332 -7.43 -13.48 -18.92
C ARG A 332 -6.85 -13.48 -20.32
N ASP A 333 -7.70 -13.31 -21.34
CA ASP A 333 -7.28 -13.25 -22.75
C ASP A 333 -6.48 -11.99 -23.05
N ARG A 334 -6.72 -10.93 -22.26
CA ARG A 334 -5.93 -9.70 -22.26
C ARG A 334 -4.65 -9.77 -21.42
N GLY A 335 -4.31 -10.95 -20.90
CA GLY A 335 -3.07 -11.19 -20.17
C GLY A 335 -3.05 -10.65 -18.74
N VAL A 336 -4.21 -10.48 -18.11
CA VAL A 336 -4.34 -9.99 -16.72
C VAL A 336 -5.18 -10.95 -15.87
N SER A 337 -4.72 -11.20 -14.65
CA SER A 337 -5.48 -11.93 -13.62
C SER A 337 -6.30 -10.96 -12.77
N LEU A 338 -7.61 -11.20 -12.65
CA LEU A 338 -8.43 -10.58 -11.60
C LEU A 338 -8.05 -11.23 -10.25
N VAL A 339 -7.69 -10.42 -9.27
CA VAL A 339 -7.25 -10.90 -7.95
C VAL A 339 -7.85 -10.06 -6.82
N PRO A 340 -8.02 -10.63 -5.61
CA PRO A 340 -8.38 -9.86 -4.43
C PRO A 340 -7.28 -8.87 -4.01
N VAL A 341 -7.63 -7.83 -3.25
CA VAL A 341 -6.68 -6.77 -2.88
C VAL A 341 -5.51 -7.29 -2.03
N THR A 342 -5.73 -8.30 -1.18
CA THR A 342 -4.67 -8.94 -0.39
C THR A 342 -3.59 -9.60 -1.25
N GLU A 343 -3.93 -10.05 -2.45
CA GLU A 343 -2.95 -10.60 -3.39
C GLU A 343 -2.06 -9.50 -3.99
N ILE A 344 -2.61 -8.31 -4.25
CA ILE A 344 -1.81 -7.15 -4.69
C ILE A 344 -0.82 -6.76 -3.58
N LEU A 345 -1.30 -6.67 -2.34
CA LEU A 345 -0.46 -6.42 -1.17
C LEU A 345 0.70 -7.43 -1.08
N ARG A 346 0.38 -8.73 -1.19
CA ARG A 346 1.39 -9.81 -1.16
C ARG A 346 2.42 -9.66 -2.27
N ARG A 347 2.00 -9.33 -3.50
CA ARG A 347 2.92 -9.13 -4.64
C ARG A 347 3.80 -7.91 -4.44
N GLN A 348 3.26 -6.79 -3.97
CA GLN A 348 4.03 -5.57 -3.73
C GLN A 348 5.03 -5.74 -2.57
N GLN A 349 4.64 -6.42 -1.50
CA GLN A 349 5.51 -6.69 -0.35
C GLN A 349 6.52 -7.82 -0.60
N GLY A 350 6.18 -8.83 -1.42
CA GLY A 350 7.12 -9.88 -1.82
C GLY A 350 8.30 -9.39 -2.66
N HIS A 351 8.24 -8.15 -3.19
CA HIS A 351 9.37 -7.46 -3.80
C HIS A 351 10.24 -6.69 -2.80
N ILE A 352 9.82 -6.58 -1.54
CA ILE A 352 10.66 -6.15 -0.42
C ILE A 352 11.29 -7.44 0.14
N ARG A 353 12.50 -7.77 -0.33
CA ARG A 353 13.21 -8.98 0.08
C ARG A 353 13.27 -9.08 1.61
N PRO A 354 12.99 -10.25 2.23
CA PRO A 354 13.28 -10.46 3.63
C PRO A 354 14.79 -10.30 3.85
N SER A 355 15.14 -9.43 4.81
CA SER A 355 16.50 -9.22 5.32
C SER A 355 17.05 -10.46 5.99
#